data_AF-A0A812YLI1-F1
#
_entry.id   AF-A0A812YLI1-F1
#
_cell.length_a   1.000
_cell.length_b   1.000
_cell.length_c   1.000
_cell.angle_alpha   90.00
_cell.angle_beta   90.00
_cell.angle_gamma   90.00
#
_symmetry.space_group_name_H-M   'P 1'
#
loop_
_entity.id
_entity.type
_entity.pdbx_description
1 polymer ?
#
loop_
_entity_poly.entity_id
_entity_poly.type
_entity_poly.pdbx_seq_one_letter_code
_entity_poly.pdbx_strand_id
1 'polypeptide(L)'
;MGRNQVRGTVVTAAKVVGGAFYEQHQLSDGSSIIELTGIGSYQSVGVGQPLMDHVEQVAHDQRHVGVILLAVPSAIEFYQRCGYSFLTETRNPVERALYYLSCKASFRHAAMLKYV
;
A
#
# COMPACT_ATOMS: atom_id res chain seq x y z
N MET A 1 52.28 4.37 29.24
CA MET A 1 51.02 5.11 28.98
C MET A 1 50.59 4.85 27.54
N GLY A 2 49.73 3.85 27.33
CA GLY A 2 49.21 3.51 26.00
C GLY A 2 47.99 4.36 25.66
N ARG A 3 47.98 4.97 24.47
CA ARG A 3 46.86 5.77 23.97
C ARG A 3 45.64 4.87 23.77
N ASN A 4 44.50 5.21 24.39
CA ASN A 4 43.20 4.64 24.06
C ASN A 4 42.87 4.97 22.60
N GLN A 5 42.94 3.97 21.72
CA GLN A 5 42.46 4.09 20.35
C GLN A 5 40.93 3.95 20.38
N VAL A 6 40.20 5.07 20.34
CA VAL A 6 38.76 5.05 20.09
C VAL A 6 38.57 4.71 18.61
N ARG A 7 38.21 3.47 18.31
CA ARG A 7 37.65 3.09 17.01
C ARG A 7 36.15 3.33 17.05
N GLY A 8 35.73 4.49 16.56
CA GLY A 8 34.32 4.79 16.31
C GLY A 8 34.08 4.89 14.82
N THR A 9 33.25 4.00 14.27
CA THR A 9 32.65 4.23 12.96
C THR A 9 31.47 5.17 13.17
N VAL A 10 31.59 6.41 12.71
CA VAL A 10 30.44 7.31 12.62
C VAL A 10 29.63 6.86 11.41
N VAL A 11 28.50 6.20 11.63
CA VAL A 11 27.51 5.96 10.58
C VAL A 11 26.77 7.28 10.35
N THR A 12 27.30 8.11 9.46
CA THR A 12 26.67 9.38 9.08
C THR A 12 25.42 9.12 8.24
N ALA A 13 24.25 9.50 8.78
CA ALA A 13 22.99 9.79 8.10
C ALA A 13 22.45 8.72 7.12
N ALA A 14 21.75 7.71 7.64
CA ALA A 14 20.82 6.94 6.83
C ALA A 14 19.64 7.86 6.44
N LYS A 15 19.68 8.43 5.22
CA LYS A 15 18.55 9.16 4.65
C LYS A 15 17.47 8.15 4.27
N VAL A 16 16.23 8.37 4.73
CA VAL A 16 15.08 7.60 4.22
C VAL A 16 14.88 7.97 2.75
N VAL A 17 15.07 6.98 1.87
CA VAL A 17 14.96 7.13 0.41
C VAL A 17 13.66 6.57 -0.16
N GLY A 18 12.84 5.95 0.68
CA GLY A 18 11.62 5.25 0.29
C GLY A 18 10.79 4.82 1.50
N GLY A 19 9.49 4.68 1.30
CA GLY A 19 8.57 4.17 2.31
C GLY A 19 7.23 3.78 1.66
N ALA A 20 6.61 2.76 2.23
CA ALA A 20 5.27 2.30 1.89
C ALA A 20 4.39 2.42 3.13
N PHE A 21 3.19 2.97 2.96
CA PHE A 21 2.19 3.06 4.02
C PHE A 21 0.99 2.22 3.63
N TYR A 22 0.51 1.42 4.56
CA TYR A 22 -0.64 0.58 4.33
C TYR A 22 -1.53 0.50 5.57
N GLU A 23 -2.80 0.26 5.31
CA GLU A 23 -3.81 -0.06 6.31
C GLU A 23 -4.17 -1.54 6.20
N GLN A 24 -4.54 -2.16 7.32
CA GLN A 24 -5.05 -3.52 7.35
C GLN A 24 -6.56 -3.48 7.56
N HIS A 25 -7.32 -4.16 6.70
CA HIS A 25 -8.76 -4.29 6.85
C HIS A 25 -9.13 -5.74 7.11
N GLN A 26 -10.09 -5.96 8.00
CA GLN A 26 -10.71 -7.26 8.21
C GLN A 26 -12.06 -7.28 7.49
N LEU A 27 -12.26 -8.27 6.64
CA LEU A 27 -13.50 -8.49 5.90
C LEU A 27 -14.53 -9.22 6.79
N SER A 28 -15.79 -9.20 6.38
CA SER A 28 -16.90 -9.80 7.14
C SER A 28 -16.81 -11.33 7.28
N ASP A 29 -16.07 -11.99 6.40
CA ASP A 29 -15.79 -13.44 6.48
C ASP A 29 -14.60 -13.78 7.39
N GLY A 30 -14.01 -12.77 8.05
CA GLY A 30 -12.88 -12.91 8.95
C GLY A 30 -11.51 -12.85 8.26
N SER A 31 -11.47 -12.89 6.91
CA SER A 31 -10.23 -12.70 6.15
C SER A 31 -9.72 -11.26 6.28
N SER A 32 -8.46 -11.02 5.92
CA SER A 32 -7.86 -9.68 6.03
C SER A 32 -7.07 -9.31 4.78
N ILE A 33 -7.02 -8.02 4.50
CA ILE A 33 -6.37 -7.45 3.31
C ILE A 33 -5.46 -6.30 3.74
N ILE A 34 -4.52 -5.98 2.88
CA ILE A 34 -3.69 -4.77 3.00
C ILE A 34 -4.18 -3.75 1.97
N GLU A 35 -4.53 -2.54 2.40
CA GLU A 35 -4.75 -1.40 1.50
C GLU A 35 -3.53 -0.49 1.51
N LEU A 36 -2.81 -0.46 0.39
CA LEU A 36 -1.66 0.41 0.21
C LEU A 36 -2.15 1.83 -0.13
N THR A 37 -1.84 2.79 0.74
CA THR A 37 -2.19 4.22 0.55
C THR A 37 -1.24 4.91 -0.43
N GLY A 38 -0.15 4.24 -0.79
CA GLY A 38 0.81 4.64 -1.81
C GLY A 38 2.24 4.30 -1.41
N ILE A 39 3.09 4.14 -2.41
CA ILE A 39 4.54 4.25 -2.24
C ILE A 39 4.89 5.74 -2.32
N GLY A 40 5.67 6.27 -1.37
CA GLY A 40 6.06 7.68 -1.38
C GLY A 40 6.70 8.08 -2.72
N SER A 41 6.66 9.38 -3.06
CA SER A 41 7.08 9.97 -4.36
C SER A 41 8.56 9.78 -4.73
N TYR A 42 9.01 8.53 -4.90
CA TYR A 42 10.40 8.12 -5.11
C TYR A 42 10.58 7.36 -6.42
N GLN A 43 9.72 7.65 -7.40
CA GLN A 43 9.73 7.02 -8.73
C GLN A 43 11.07 7.17 -9.47
N SER A 44 11.92 8.13 -9.07
CA SER A 44 13.22 8.42 -9.68
C SER A 44 14.41 7.62 -9.14
N VAL A 45 14.24 6.83 -8.06
CA VAL A 45 15.37 6.15 -7.39
C VAL A 45 15.33 4.62 -7.50
N GLY A 46 14.36 4.07 -8.25
CA GLY A 46 14.26 2.62 -8.47
C GLY A 46 13.83 1.80 -7.25
N VAL A 47 13.42 2.46 -6.15
CA VAL A 47 13.01 1.80 -4.90
C VAL A 47 11.57 1.28 -4.92
N GLY A 48 10.80 1.60 -5.96
CA GLY A 48 9.39 1.21 -6.07
C GLY A 48 9.18 -0.29 -6.04
N GLN A 49 9.86 -1.04 -6.92
CA GLN A 49 9.69 -2.50 -6.98
C GLN A 49 10.09 -3.20 -5.67
N PRO A 50 11.26 -2.93 -5.06
CA PRO A 50 11.60 -3.51 -3.76
C PRO A 50 10.60 -3.20 -2.64
N LEU A 51 9.97 -2.01 -2.66
CA LEU A 51 8.92 -1.68 -1.69
C LEU A 51 7.64 -2.49 -1.94
N MET A 52 7.27 -2.71 -3.20
CA MET A 52 6.12 -3.57 -3.54
C MET A 52 6.38 -5.02 -3.13
N ASP A 53 7.56 -5.56 -3.48
CA ASP A 53 7.96 -6.93 -3.10
C ASP A 53 7.91 -7.11 -1.57
N HIS A 54 8.36 -6.10 -0.82
CA HIS A 54 8.30 -6.13 0.64
C HIS A 54 6.86 -6.13 1.18
N VAL A 55 5.98 -5.30 0.62
CA VAL A 55 4.56 -5.25 1.02
C VAL A 55 3.88 -6.58 0.72
N GLU A 56 4.15 -7.19 -0.42
CA GLU A 56 3.62 -8.51 -0.78
C GLU A 56 4.14 -9.62 0.14
N GLN A 57 5.43 -9.59 0.49
CA GLN A 57 6.00 -10.53 1.45
C GLN A 57 5.32 -10.40 2.82
N VAL A 58 5.10 -9.17 3.28
CA VAL A 58 4.36 -8.90 4.52
C VAL A 58 2.92 -9.40 4.41
N ALA A 59 2.25 -9.16 3.28
CA ALA A 59 0.91 -9.66 3.01
C ALA A 59 0.83 -11.18 3.18
N HIS A 60 1.78 -11.88 2.57
CA HIS A 60 1.90 -13.32 2.59
C HIS A 60 2.19 -13.87 4.00
N ASP A 61 3.21 -13.33 4.68
CA ASP A 61 3.64 -13.82 5.99
C ASP A 61 2.56 -13.67 7.06
N GLN A 62 1.73 -12.64 6.93
CA GLN A 62 0.60 -12.37 7.83
C GLN A 62 -0.72 -12.98 7.34
N ARG A 63 -0.68 -13.79 6.27
CA ARG A 63 -1.84 -14.51 5.70
C ARG A 63 -2.99 -13.59 5.27
N HIS A 64 -2.65 -12.43 4.74
CA HIS A 64 -3.62 -11.57 4.06
C HIS A 64 -4.04 -12.21 2.74
N VAL A 65 -5.31 -12.02 2.35
CA VAL A 65 -5.86 -12.58 1.11
C VAL A 65 -5.52 -11.74 -0.12
N GLY A 66 -4.99 -10.53 0.06
CA GLY A 66 -4.52 -9.70 -1.03
C GLY A 66 -4.06 -8.32 -0.59
N VAL A 67 -3.42 -7.63 -1.54
CA VAL A 67 -3.03 -6.22 -1.44
C VAL A 67 -3.86 -5.44 -2.46
N ILE A 68 -4.54 -4.40 -2.01
CA ILE A 68 -5.28 -3.46 -2.86
C ILE A 68 -4.67 -2.07 -2.77
N LEU A 69 -4.89 -1.25 -3.80
CA LEU A 69 -4.44 0.13 -3.81
C LEU A 69 -5.31 0.97 -4.74
N LEU A 70 -5.39 2.26 -4.46
CA LEU A 70 -5.85 3.25 -5.41
C LEU A 70 -4.66 3.84 -6.17
N ALA A 71 -4.65 3.68 -7.48
CA ALA A 71 -3.63 4.27 -8.34
C ALA A 71 -4.12 5.58 -8.96
N VAL A 72 -3.31 6.63 -8.87
CA VAL A 72 -3.46 7.79 -9.77
C VAL A 72 -3.11 7.36 -11.21
N PRO A 73 -3.69 8.00 -12.25
CA PRO A 73 -3.49 7.57 -13.64
C PRO A 73 -2.02 7.41 -14.06
N SER A 74 -1.14 8.29 -13.60
CA SER A 74 0.29 8.27 -13.91
C SER A 74 1.06 7.10 -13.26
N ALA A 75 0.49 6.44 -12.25
CA ALA A 75 1.12 5.33 -11.54
C ALA A 75 0.61 3.95 -12.01
N ILE A 76 -0.44 3.90 -12.82
CA ILE A 76 -1.08 2.65 -13.29
C ILE A 76 -0.07 1.72 -13.95
N GLU A 77 0.70 2.24 -14.91
CA GLU A 77 1.66 1.42 -15.67
C GLU A 77 2.74 0.83 -14.75
N PHE A 78 3.15 1.57 -13.72
CA PHE A 78 4.09 1.07 -12.72
C PHE A 78 3.51 -0.12 -11.95
N TYR A 79 2.28 0.00 -11.43
CA TYR A 79 1.66 -1.08 -10.68
C TYR A 79 1.37 -2.31 -11.55
N GLN A 80 1.00 -2.11 -12.83
CA GLN A 80 0.86 -3.21 -13.79
C GLN A 80 2.17 -3.98 -14.00
N ARG A 81 3.32 -3.28 -14.08
CA ARG A 81 4.64 -3.94 -14.14
C ARG A 81 4.99 -4.70 -12.86
N CYS A 82 4.45 -4.25 -11.72
CA CYS A 82 4.55 -4.97 -10.45
C CYS A 82 3.58 -6.17 -10.37
N GLY A 83 2.78 -6.45 -11.41
CA GLY A 83 1.85 -7.58 -11.44
C GLY A 83 0.43 -7.26 -10.96
N TYR A 84 0.12 -6.01 -10.62
CA TYR A 84 -1.22 -5.61 -10.21
C TYR A 84 -2.16 -5.50 -11.42
N SER A 85 -3.41 -5.93 -11.23
CA SER A 85 -4.46 -5.83 -12.22
C SER A 85 -5.56 -4.87 -11.77
N PHE A 86 -6.32 -4.35 -12.71
CA PHE A 86 -7.52 -3.57 -12.38
C PHE A 86 -8.57 -4.49 -11.78
N LEU A 87 -9.11 -4.09 -10.63
CA LEU A 87 -10.40 -4.57 -10.16
C LEU A 87 -11.48 -3.90 -11.02
N THR A 88 -11.78 -4.47 -12.17
CA THR A 88 -13.01 -4.14 -12.92
C THR A 88 -14.20 -4.80 -12.22
N GLU A 89 -15.43 -4.43 -12.57
CA GLU A 89 -16.65 -5.00 -11.96
C GLU A 89 -16.70 -6.53 -12.13
N THR A 90 -16.15 -7.26 -11.18
CA THR A 90 -16.09 -8.70 -11.21
C THR A 90 -17.25 -9.32 -10.46
N ARG A 91 -17.60 -10.54 -10.85
CA ARG A 91 -18.70 -11.33 -10.27
C ARG A 91 -18.35 -11.93 -8.90
N ASN A 92 -17.09 -11.83 -8.47
CA ASN A 92 -16.59 -12.39 -7.23
C ASN A 92 -16.94 -11.46 -6.04
N PRO A 93 -17.67 -11.94 -5.02
CA PRO A 93 -18.02 -11.15 -3.85
C PRO A 93 -16.82 -10.51 -3.12
N VAL A 94 -15.67 -11.19 -3.10
CA VAL A 94 -14.45 -10.68 -2.45
C VAL A 94 -13.92 -9.47 -3.22
N GLU A 95 -13.77 -9.59 -4.54
CA GLU A 95 -13.30 -8.50 -5.39
C GLU A 95 -14.27 -7.31 -5.40
N ARG A 96 -15.58 -7.54 -5.29
CA ARG A 96 -16.56 -6.47 -5.08
C ARG A 96 -16.37 -5.78 -3.74
N ALA A 97 -16.14 -6.52 -2.65
CA ALA A 97 -15.87 -5.95 -1.33
C ALA A 97 -14.58 -5.12 -1.34
N LEU A 98 -13.53 -5.63 -1.99
CA LEU A 98 -12.27 -4.94 -2.22
C LEU A 98 -12.47 -3.63 -3.02
N TYR A 99 -13.26 -3.69 -4.09
CA TYR A 99 -13.59 -2.50 -4.90
C TYR A 99 -14.30 -1.44 -4.05
N TYR A 100 -15.32 -1.80 -3.26
CA TYR A 100 -16.03 -0.84 -2.41
C TYR A 100 -15.17 -0.25 -1.28
N LEU A 101 -14.26 -1.03 -0.71
CA LEU A 101 -13.27 -0.55 0.26
C LEU A 101 -12.35 0.49 -0.39
N SER A 102 -11.76 0.13 -1.54
CA SER A 102 -10.85 1.02 -2.26
C SER A 102 -11.52 2.32 -2.73
N CYS A 103 -12.78 2.27 -3.20
CA CYS A 103 -13.45 3.46 -3.72
C CYS A 103 -13.94 4.44 -2.65
N LYS A 104 -13.67 4.22 -1.34
CA LYS A 104 -14.28 4.97 -0.24
C LYS A 104 -15.77 5.14 -0.47
N ALA A 105 -16.51 4.02 -0.43
CA ALA A 105 -17.95 3.96 -0.69
C ALA A 105 -18.68 5.20 -0.14
N SER A 106 -18.96 6.14 -1.03
CA SER A 106 -19.54 7.43 -0.68
C SER A 106 -21.04 7.23 -0.54
N PHE A 107 -21.50 6.98 0.68
CA PHE A 107 -22.91 6.85 0.97
C PHE A 107 -23.55 8.24 1.09
N ARG A 108 -24.61 8.48 0.32
CA ARG A 108 -25.46 9.68 0.46
C ARG A 108 -26.78 9.28 1.09
N HIS A 109 -27.07 9.79 2.29
CA HIS A 109 -28.36 9.58 2.94
C HIS A 109 -29.43 10.44 2.24
N ALA A 110 -30.36 9.80 1.52
CA ALA A 110 -31.35 10.48 0.69
C ALA A 110 -32.20 11.53 1.45
N ALA A 111 -32.46 11.34 2.75
CA ALA A 111 -33.27 12.27 3.54
C ALA A 111 -32.59 13.61 3.87
N MET A 112 -31.28 13.78 3.61
CA MET A 112 -30.58 15.06 3.83
C MET A 112 -30.58 15.98 2.60
N LEU A 113 -31.32 15.64 1.54
CA LEU A 113 -31.57 16.52 0.39
C LEU A 113 -32.74 17.46 0.62
N LYS A 114 -32.64 18.27 1.66
CA LYS A 114 -33.41 19.50 1.75
C LYS A 114 -32.39 20.62 1.76
N TYR A 115 -32.50 21.51 0.79
CA TYR A 115 -31.68 22.70 0.51
C TYR A 115 -30.40 22.49 -0.32
N VAL A 116 -30.59 22.39 -1.64
CA VAL A 116 -29.95 23.32 -2.60
C VAL A 116 -31.01 23.73 -3.61
#